data_AF-A0A8H3UH57-F1
#
_entry.id   AF-A0A8H3UH57-F1
#
_cell.length_a   1.000
_cell.length_b   1.000
_cell.length_c   1.000
_cell.angle_alpha   90.00
_cell.angle_beta   90.00
_cell.angle_gamma   90.00
#
_symmetry.space_group_name_H-M   'P 1'
#
loop_
_entity.id
_entity.type
_entity.pdbx_description
1 polymer ?
#
loop_
_entity_poly.entity_id
_entity_poly.type
_entity_poly.pdbx_seq_one_letter_code
_entity_poly.pdbx_strand_id
1 'polypeptide(L)'
;MVLVVVIVLYTGQALAKTNHTDIIAAKEKADQLMFPGYTIYTPSWTFPITPGNGNATAAFNGTIEHAMIQMEEAYPGWRKTYDEHLHSTPLLKKRDDYWKRDSCCYHCDADNRRGWPQANLVAIWGGIDYLKRQPGPGGIGNKGCGRVSCSWNSGIWICNDHDGPLTLVDWHPVAEGADFLCNLTFDCTTYPRNLEDPFCKGQAFHFCDDADGPNRIPCPHEPWDVIVRGLKQDGTEDGGGHC
;
A
#
# COMPACT_ATOMS: atom_id res chain seq x y z
N MET A 1 -22.40 -21.83 -52.71
CA MET A 1 -22.50 -21.20 -51.38
C MET A 1 -22.69 -22.32 -50.37
N VAL A 2 -21.69 -22.55 -49.52
CA VAL A 2 -21.81 -23.41 -48.33
C VAL A 2 -21.31 -22.55 -47.17
N LEU A 3 -22.23 -22.21 -46.27
CA LEU A 3 -21.93 -21.44 -45.07
C LEU A 3 -21.45 -22.44 -44.01
N VAL A 4 -20.15 -22.41 -43.67
CA VAL A 4 -19.62 -23.18 -42.55
C VAL A 4 -19.90 -22.39 -41.28
N VAL A 5 -20.89 -22.82 -40.50
CA VAL A 5 -21.17 -22.28 -39.17
C VAL A 5 -20.14 -22.88 -38.21
N VAL A 6 -19.15 -22.08 -37.81
CA VAL A 6 -18.22 -22.46 -36.74
C VAL A 6 -18.95 -22.26 -35.40
N ILE A 7 -19.46 -23.36 -34.85
CA ILE A 7 -19.98 -23.39 -33.48
C ILE A 7 -18.76 -23.44 -32.56
N VAL A 8 -18.39 -22.30 -31.98
CA VAL A 8 -17.44 -22.26 -30.86
C VAL A 8 -18.15 -22.75 -29.62
N LEU A 9 -17.91 -24.02 -29.26
CA LEU A 9 -18.32 -24.57 -27.97
C LEU A 9 -17.45 -23.92 -26.90
N TYR A 10 -18.02 -23.01 -26.11
CA TYR A 10 -17.41 -22.54 -24.87
C TYR A 10 -17.42 -23.70 -23.87
N THR A 11 -16.33 -24.46 -23.83
CA THR A 11 -16.07 -25.37 -22.71
C THR A 11 -15.85 -24.52 -21.47
N GLY A 12 -16.73 -24.68 -20.47
CA GLY A 12 -16.61 -24.00 -19.18
C GLY A 12 -15.25 -24.27 -18.57
N GLN A 13 -14.37 -23.28 -18.61
CA GLN A 13 -13.20 -23.23 -17.76
C GLN A 13 -13.71 -22.84 -16.37
N ALA A 14 -13.60 -23.74 -15.40
CA ALA A 14 -13.58 -23.33 -14.01
C ALA A 14 -12.46 -22.28 -13.88
N LEU A 15 -12.79 -21.07 -13.44
CA LEU A 15 -11.79 -20.06 -13.10
C LEU A 15 -10.81 -20.73 -12.14
N ALA A 16 -9.54 -20.86 -12.55
CA ALA A 16 -8.52 -21.45 -11.70
C ALA A 16 -8.50 -20.66 -10.38
N LYS A 17 -8.66 -21.36 -9.25
CA LYS A 17 -8.62 -20.72 -7.94
C LYS A 17 -7.28 -20.00 -7.80
N THR A 18 -7.31 -18.73 -7.46
CA THR A 18 -6.13 -17.89 -7.27
C THR A 18 -5.15 -18.60 -6.31
N ASN A 19 -3.92 -18.86 -6.76
CA ASN A 19 -2.89 -19.37 -5.87
C ASN A 19 -2.27 -18.20 -5.10
N HIS A 20 -2.92 -17.79 -4.00
CA HIS A 20 -2.50 -16.67 -3.17
C HIS A 20 -1.06 -16.80 -2.67
N THR A 21 -0.61 -18.02 -2.37
CA THR A 21 0.76 -18.27 -1.90
C THR A 21 1.80 -17.93 -2.97
N ASP A 22 1.58 -18.32 -4.23
CA ASP A 22 2.51 -18.00 -5.32
C ASP A 22 2.54 -16.51 -5.61
N ILE A 23 1.38 -15.84 -5.53
CA ILE A 23 1.26 -14.39 -5.73
C ILE A 23 2.03 -13.63 -4.65
N ILE A 24 1.87 -14.03 -3.38
CA ILE A 24 2.60 -13.44 -2.25
C ILE A 24 4.12 -13.66 -2.44
N ALA A 25 4.55 -14.88 -2.74
CA ALA A 25 5.97 -15.19 -2.93
C ALA A 25 6.60 -14.41 -4.10
N ALA A 26 5.87 -14.21 -5.19
CA ALA A 26 6.32 -13.39 -6.32
C ALA A 26 6.52 -11.92 -5.91
N LYS A 27 5.62 -11.37 -5.08
CA LYS A 27 5.72 -10.00 -4.56
C LYS A 27 6.87 -9.85 -3.60
N GLU A 28 7.03 -10.79 -2.66
CA GLU A 28 8.16 -10.79 -1.72
C GLU A 28 9.50 -10.81 -2.46
N LYS A 29 9.61 -11.63 -3.51
CA LYS A 29 10.81 -11.67 -4.36
C LYS A 29 11.06 -10.33 -5.06
N ALA A 30 10.03 -9.67 -5.58
CA ALA A 30 10.17 -8.36 -6.21
C ALA A 30 10.56 -7.28 -5.18
N ASP A 31 9.96 -7.30 -3.99
CA ASP A 31 10.28 -6.39 -2.89
C ASP A 31 11.71 -6.59 -2.39
N GLN A 32 12.19 -7.83 -2.34
CA GLN A 32 13.55 -8.13 -1.90
C GLN A 32 14.62 -7.50 -2.82
N LEU A 33 14.32 -7.41 -4.12
CA LEU A 33 15.18 -6.72 -5.09
C LEU A 33 15.15 -5.21 -4.90
N MET A 34 14.03 -4.65 -4.43
CA MET A 34 13.85 -3.22 -4.20
C MET A 34 14.47 -2.75 -2.89
N PHE A 35 14.46 -3.59 -1.85
CA PHE A 35 14.96 -3.28 -0.51
C PHE A 35 16.09 -4.25 -0.12
N PRO A 36 17.26 -4.18 -0.80
CA PRO A 36 18.38 -5.04 -0.48
C PRO A 36 18.85 -4.78 0.96
N GLY A 37 19.04 -5.84 1.73
CA GLY A 37 19.46 -5.76 3.13
C GLY A 37 18.31 -5.75 4.16
N TYR A 38 17.06 -5.58 3.72
CA TYR A 38 15.89 -5.78 4.56
C TYR A 38 15.37 -7.22 4.44
N THR A 39 14.81 -7.72 5.53
CA THR A 39 13.94 -8.90 5.48
C THR A 39 12.57 -8.46 4.97
N ILE A 40 12.06 -9.12 3.93
CA ILE A 40 10.71 -8.82 3.45
C ILE A 40 9.68 -9.56 4.30
N TYR A 41 8.71 -8.83 4.82
CA TYR A 41 7.60 -9.33 5.61
C TYR A 41 6.29 -9.20 4.82
N THR A 42 5.52 -10.27 4.78
CA THR A 42 4.14 -10.22 4.31
C THR A 42 3.22 -9.72 5.43
N PRO A 43 2.49 -8.60 5.22
CA PRO A 43 1.53 -8.12 6.20
C PRO A 43 0.37 -9.11 6.38
N SER A 44 -0.21 -9.10 7.59
CA SER A 44 -1.39 -9.89 7.95
C SER A 44 -2.53 -8.96 8.33
N TRP A 45 -3.73 -9.29 7.86
CA TRP A 45 -4.93 -8.47 7.99
C TRP A 45 -6.01 -9.29 8.68
N THR A 46 -6.59 -8.76 9.75
CA THR A 46 -7.74 -9.37 10.42
C THR A 46 -8.99 -8.57 10.10
N PHE A 47 -9.99 -9.23 9.51
CA PHE A 47 -11.26 -8.61 9.14
C PHE A 47 -12.42 -9.21 9.92
N PRO A 48 -13.46 -8.42 10.25
CA PRO A 48 -14.72 -8.95 10.77
C PRO A 48 -15.44 -9.74 9.66
N ILE A 49 -15.87 -10.96 9.97
CA ILE A 49 -16.69 -11.78 9.04
C ILE A 49 -18.06 -11.14 8.82
N THR A 50 -18.60 -10.47 9.84
CA THR A 50 -19.84 -9.70 9.74
C THR A 50 -19.57 -8.25 10.18
N PRO A 51 -19.28 -7.34 9.24
CA PRO A 51 -18.93 -5.96 9.54
C PRO A 51 -20.01 -5.25 10.37
N GLY A 52 -19.61 -4.60 11.46
CA GLY A 52 -20.48 -3.78 12.31
C GLY A 52 -21.39 -4.51 13.31
N ASN A 53 -21.54 -5.83 13.24
CA ASN A 53 -22.50 -6.57 14.09
C ASN A 53 -22.06 -8.00 14.48
N GLY A 54 -20.80 -8.38 14.23
CA GLY A 54 -20.26 -9.70 14.58
C GLY A 54 -18.93 -9.64 15.31
N ASN A 55 -18.67 -10.65 16.14
CA ASN A 55 -17.38 -10.82 16.87
C ASN A 55 -16.42 -11.79 16.17
N ALA A 56 -16.88 -12.49 15.13
CA ALA A 56 -16.07 -13.46 14.41
C ALA A 56 -15.18 -12.75 13.39
N THR A 57 -13.92 -13.14 13.33
CA THR A 57 -12.90 -12.56 12.46
C THR A 57 -12.20 -13.62 11.63
N ALA A 58 -11.70 -13.23 10.47
CA ALA A 58 -10.82 -14.05 9.63
C ALA A 58 -9.53 -13.27 9.33
N ALA A 59 -8.42 -13.99 9.19
CA ALA A 59 -7.10 -13.40 8.94
C ALA A 59 -6.52 -13.86 7.60
N PHE A 60 -5.95 -12.93 6.84
CA PHE A 60 -5.38 -13.18 5.53
C PHE A 60 -4.07 -12.41 5.36
N ASN A 61 -3.17 -12.97 4.55
CA ASN A 61 -1.82 -12.44 4.32
C ASN A 61 -1.73 -11.76 2.95
N GLY A 62 -0.85 -10.77 2.82
CA GLY A 62 -0.58 -10.05 1.57
C GLY A 62 -0.71 -8.55 1.75
N THR A 63 -0.92 -7.82 0.65
CA THR A 63 -1.37 -6.43 0.75
C THR A 63 -2.84 -6.36 1.14
N ILE A 64 -3.32 -5.20 1.60
CA ILE A 64 -4.72 -5.03 1.98
C ILE A 64 -5.68 -5.42 0.84
N GLU A 65 -5.36 -5.07 -0.41
CA GLU A 65 -6.16 -5.45 -1.58
C GLU A 65 -6.18 -6.98 -1.79
N HIS A 66 -5.04 -7.66 -1.62
CA HIS A 66 -4.95 -9.11 -1.72
C HIS A 66 -5.70 -9.82 -0.59
N ALA A 67 -5.61 -9.29 0.62
CA ALA A 67 -6.30 -9.83 1.77
C ALA A 67 -7.82 -9.67 1.64
N MET A 68 -8.29 -8.57 1.06
CA MET A 68 -9.72 -8.38 0.77
C MET A 68 -10.22 -9.29 -0.37
N ILE A 69 -9.38 -9.62 -1.37
CA ILE A 69 -9.73 -10.63 -2.39
C ILE A 69 -9.92 -11.99 -1.73
N GLN A 70 -8.98 -12.40 -0.87
CA GLN A 70 -9.09 -13.67 -0.13
C GLN A 70 -10.34 -13.70 0.77
N MET A 71 -10.67 -12.57 1.41
CA MET A 71 -11.88 -12.44 2.22
C MET A 71 -13.14 -12.63 1.39
N GLU A 72 -13.23 -12.01 0.21
CA GLU A 72 -14.37 -12.17 -0.71
C GLU A 72 -14.47 -13.59 -1.27
N GLU A 73 -13.35 -14.24 -1.58
CA GLU A 73 -13.33 -15.65 -2.01
C GLU A 73 -13.81 -16.61 -0.91
N ALA A 74 -13.44 -16.34 0.35
CA ALA A 74 -13.85 -17.14 1.51
C ALA A 74 -15.29 -16.86 1.96
N TYR A 75 -15.74 -15.60 1.83
CA TYR A 75 -17.05 -15.12 2.24
C TYR A 75 -17.69 -14.29 1.12
N PRO A 76 -18.27 -14.93 0.09
CA PRO A 76 -18.85 -14.21 -1.05
C PRO A 76 -19.92 -13.18 -0.65
N GLY A 77 -19.82 -11.97 -1.20
CA GLY A 77 -20.67 -10.82 -0.89
C GLY A 77 -20.20 -9.99 0.31
N TRP A 78 -19.14 -10.41 1.00
CA TRP A 78 -18.58 -9.70 2.15
C TRP A 78 -18.15 -8.28 1.80
N ARG A 79 -17.46 -8.09 0.66
CA ARG A 79 -16.89 -6.81 0.23
C ARG A 79 -17.93 -5.69 0.20
N LYS A 80 -19.14 -5.99 -0.29
CA LYS A 80 -20.24 -5.02 -0.33
C LYS A 80 -20.61 -4.54 1.08
N THR A 81 -20.84 -5.47 2.00
CA THR A 81 -21.19 -5.12 3.39
C THR A 81 -20.04 -4.44 4.13
N TYR A 82 -18.80 -4.81 3.79
CA TYR A 82 -17.61 -4.18 4.34
C TYR A 82 -17.47 -2.74 3.88
N ASP A 83 -17.60 -2.47 2.58
CA ASP A 83 -17.51 -1.11 2.03
C ASP A 83 -18.65 -0.22 2.56
N GLU A 84 -19.88 -0.73 2.69
CA GLU A 84 -21.00 -0.01 3.33
C GLU A 84 -20.71 0.33 4.80
N HIS A 85 -20.13 -0.62 5.55
CA HIS A 85 -19.70 -0.39 6.92
C HIS A 85 -18.53 0.61 7.01
N LEU A 86 -17.54 0.51 6.12
CA LEU A 86 -16.42 1.43 6.05
C LEU A 86 -16.87 2.87 5.81
N HIS A 87 -17.81 3.10 4.88
CA HIS A 87 -18.36 4.43 4.60
C HIS A 87 -19.11 5.03 5.79
N SER A 88 -19.77 4.19 6.60
CA SER A 88 -20.50 4.63 7.80
C SER A 88 -19.61 4.73 9.05
N THR A 89 -18.39 4.20 9.00
CA THR A 89 -17.44 4.24 10.11
C THR A 89 -16.63 5.54 10.05
N PRO A 90 -16.60 6.35 11.14
CA PRO A 90 -15.70 7.49 11.23
C PRO A 90 -14.23 7.04 11.08
N LEU A 91 -13.40 7.87 10.45
CA LEU A 91 -11.96 7.60 10.39
C LEU A 91 -11.41 7.39 11.82
N LEU A 92 -10.61 6.33 11.98
CA LEU A 92 -9.97 6.02 13.26
C LEU A 92 -8.99 7.15 13.55
N LYS A 93 -9.40 8.08 14.42
CA LYS A 93 -8.73 9.35 14.79
C LYS A 93 -8.76 10.44 13.71
N LYS A 94 -8.92 11.69 14.16
CA LYS A 94 -8.65 12.88 13.36
C LYS A 94 -7.13 13.01 13.27
N ARG A 95 -6.59 13.34 12.09
CA ARG A 95 -5.19 13.69 11.80
C ARG A 95 -4.39 13.99 13.06
N ASP A 96 -3.91 12.95 13.73
CA ASP A 96 -2.94 13.12 14.78
C ASP A 96 -1.67 13.62 14.08
N ASP A 97 -0.90 14.42 14.80
CA ASP A 97 0.29 15.13 14.35
C ASP A 97 1.48 14.19 13.98
N TYR A 98 1.23 12.97 13.48
CA TYR A 98 2.25 11.96 13.15
C TYR A 98 3.27 12.46 12.12
N TRP A 99 2.83 13.32 11.18
CA TRP A 99 3.66 13.79 10.07
C TRP A 99 3.54 15.32 9.89
N LYS A 100 4.47 16.08 10.47
CA LYS A 100 4.58 17.54 10.31
C LYS A 100 5.65 17.90 9.28
N ARG A 101 5.27 18.65 8.24
CA ARG A 101 6.21 19.11 7.20
C ARG A 101 7.44 19.83 7.74
N ASP A 102 7.26 20.64 8.77
CA ASP A 102 8.33 21.49 9.30
C ASP A 102 9.27 20.72 10.26
N SER A 103 9.01 19.43 10.50
CA SER A 103 9.76 18.64 11.48
C SER A 103 10.08 17.21 11.03
N CYS A 104 9.38 16.66 10.02
CA CYS A 104 9.66 15.33 9.48
C CYS A 104 10.72 15.35 8.39
N CYS A 105 11.57 14.33 8.42
CA CYS A 105 12.47 14.02 7.32
C CYS A 105 11.72 13.31 6.18
N TYR A 106 11.94 13.73 4.95
CA TYR A 106 11.44 13.04 3.76
C TYR A 106 12.37 13.16 2.57
N HIS A 107 12.25 12.21 1.64
CA HIS A 107 13.00 12.18 0.38
C HIS A 107 12.07 11.82 -0.77
N CYS A 108 11.86 12.77 -1.68
CA CYS A 108 10.96 12.63 -2.82
C CYS A 108 11.54 11.87 -4.02
N ASP A 109 12.84 11.59 -4.01
CA ASP A 109 13.54 11.08 -5.20
C ASP A 109 13.31 11.97 -6.45
N ALA A 110 13.21 13.28 -6.22
CA ALA A 110 12.96 14.27 -7.26
C ALA A 110 14.13 14.40 -8.26
N ASP A 111 15.36 14.15 -7.80
CA ASP A 111 16.56 14.09 -8.63
C ASP A 111 16.80 12.69 -9.24
N ASN A 112 15.87 11.75 -9.02
CA ASN A 112 15.89 10.38 -9.53
C ASN A 112 17.15 9.58 -9.14
N ARG A 113 17.86 9.96 -8.07
CA ARG A 113 19.06 9.24 -7.62
C ARG A 113 18.78 7.82 -7.16
N ARG A 114 17.58 7.55 -6.67
CA ARG A 114 17.12 6.21 -6.26
C ARG A 114 16.38 5.48 -7.38
N GLY A 115 16.11 6.15 -8.50
CA GLY A 115 15.46 5.56 -9.67
C GLY A 115 14.05 5.03 -9.37
N TRP A 116 13.34 5.63 -8.41
CA TRP A 116 12.02 5.15 -8.02
C TRP A 116 11.00 5.49 -9.11
N PRO A 117 10.22 4.49 -9.57
CA PRO A 117 9.11 4.76 -10.45
C PRO A 117 8.04 5.58 -9.74
N GLN A 118 7.26 6.30 -10.54
CA GLN A 118 6.14 7.10 -10.05
C GLN A 118 4.96 6.19 -9.69
N ALA A 119 4.29 6.50 -8.59
CA ALA A 119 3.03 5.85 -8.20
C ALA A 119 1.84 6.69 -8.68
N ASN A 120 0.80 6.05 -9.19
CA ASN A 120 -0.48 6.69 -9.50
C ASN A 120 -1.13 7.20 -8.20
N LEU A 121 -1.41 8.49 -8.12
CA LEU A 121 -1.89 9.15 -6.91
C LEU A 121 -3.28 8.63 -6.49
N VAL A 122 -4.16 8.36 -7.45
CA VAL A 122 -5.52 7.85 -7.18
C VAL A 122 -5.44 6.45 -6.55
N ALA A 123 -4.55 5.60 -7.04
CA ALA A 123 -4.32 4.27 -6.47
C ALA A 123 -3.76 4.35 -5.04
N ILE A 124 -2.83 5.27 -4.79
CA ILE A 124 -2.28 5.50 -3.44
C ILE A 124 -3.34 6.03 -2.48
N TRP A 125 -4.19 6.98 -2.90
CA TRP A 125 -5.31 7.45 -2.07
C TRP A 125 -6.32 6.34 -1.74
N GLY A 126 -6.63 5.45 -2.69
CA GLY A 126 -7.44 4.27 -2.42
C GLY A 126 -6.82 3.37 -1.34
N GLY A 127 -5.50 3.15 -1.41
CA GLY A 127 -4.75 2.42 -0.39
C GLY A 127 -4.79 3.11 0.98
N ILE A 128 -4.57 4.43 1.01
CA ILE A 128 -4.65 5.27 2.23
C ILE A 128 -6.02 5.13 2.89
N ASP A 129 -7.11 5.22 2.13
CA ASP A 129 -8.47 5.12 2.65
C ASP A 129 -8.76 3.77 3.31
N TYR A 130 -8.26 2.66 2.74
CA TYR A 130 -8.36 1.35 3.36
C TYR A 130 -7.54 1.28 4.66
N LEU A 131 -6.30 1.77 4.65
CA LEU A 131 -5.41 1.75 5.82
C LEU A 131 -5.94 2.59 6.99
N LYS A 132 -6.48 3.80 6.74
CA LYS A 132 -7.03 4.68 7.81
C LYS A 132 -8.22 4.06 8.56
N ARG A 133 -8.88 3.06 7.97
CA ARG A 133 -10.09 2.43 8.51
C ARG A 133 -9.86 1.01 9.03
N GLN A 134 -8.67 0.46 8.84
CA GLN A 134 -8.36 -0.90 9.26
C GLN A 134 -7.99 -0.96 10.75
N PRO A 135 -8.72 -1.74 11.57
CA PRO A 135 -8.39 -1.93 12.97
C PRO A 135 -7.29 -2.98 13.18
N GLY A 136 -6.67 -2.94 14.36
CA GLY A 136 -5.78 -3.98 14.86
C GLY A 136 -4.30 -3.68 14.62
N PRO A 137 -3.42 -4.33 15.38
CA PRO A 137 -2.02 -4.00 15.33
C PRO A 137 -1.42 -4.40 13.98
N GLY A 138 -0.85 -3.42 13.31
CA GLY A 138 0.07 -3.64 12.21
C GLY A 138 1.48 -3.87 12.75
N GLY A 139 2.38 -4.35 11.90
CA GLY A 139 3.77 -4.46 12.30
C GLY A 139 4.61 -5.19 11.26
N ILE A 140 5.91 -4.97 11.39
CA ILE A 140 6.95 -5.65 10.61
C ILE A 140 8.05 -6.04 11.58
N GLY A 141 8.75 -7.14 11.27
CA GLY A 141 9.85 -7.57 12.12
C GLY A 141 11.04 -6.62 12.06
N ASN A 142 12.10 -6.99 12.77
CA ASN A 142 13.35 -6.23 12.80
C ASN A 142 13.99 -6.13 11.42
N LYS A 143 14.59 -4.97 11.11
CA LYS A 143 15.24 -4.69 9.81
C LYS A 143 14.37 -5.14 8.64
N GLY A 144 13.09 -4.86 8.74
CA GLY A 144 12.04 -5.43 7.90
C GLY A 144 11.45 -4.41 6.93
N CYS A 145 10.93 -4.85 5.80
CA CYS A 145 10.05 -4.06 4.94
C CYS A 145 8.83 -4.88 4.56
N GLY A 146 7.64 -4.27 4.51
CA GLY A 146 6.41 -4.93 4.10
C GLY A 146 5.57 -4.04 3.19
N ARG A 147 5.14 -4.59 2.06
CA ARG A 147 4.21 -3.92 1.14
C ARG A 147 2.79 -4.02 1.69
N VAL A 148 2.25 -2.91 2.19
CA VAL A 148 0.95 -2.90 2.88
C VAL A 148 -0.21 -2.67 1.94
N SER A 149 0.00 -1.94 0.85
CA SER A 149 -1.00 -1.68 -0.18
C SER A 149 -0.35 -1.70 -1.55
N CYS A 150 -1.07 -2.21 -2.53
CA CYS A 150 -0.73 -1.99 -3.92
C CYS A 150 -1.92 -2.11 -4.87
N SER A 151 -1.89 -1.26 -5.89
CA SER A 151 -2.91 -1.17 -6.93
C SER A 151 -2.36 -0.37 -8.10
N TRP A 152 -2.78 -0.65 -9.34
CA TRP A 152 -2.39 0.11 -10.53
C TRP A 152 -0.91 0.51 -10.58
N ASN A 153 -0.01 -0.49 -10.56
CA ASN A 153 1.44 -0.31 -10.57
C ASN A 153 1.98 0.60 -9.45
N SER A 154 1.25 0.76 -8.36
CA SER A 154 1.56 1.67 -7.24
C SER A 154 1.60 0.88 -5.94
N GLY A 155 2.44 1.30 -4.99
CA GLY A 155 2.50 0.65 -3.70
C GLY A 155 2.85 1.58 -2.55
N ILE A 156 2.46 1.14 -1.36
CA ILE A 156 2.83 1.71 -0.07
C ILE A 156 3.57 0.62 0.70
N TRP A 157 4.75 0.97 1.21
CA TRP A 157 5.54 0.10 2.08
C TRP A 157 5.74 0.78 3.43
N ILE A 158 5.82 -0.06 4.45
CA ILE A 158 6.40 0.28 5.75
C ILE A 158 7.74 -0.43 5.85
N CYS A 159 8.77 0.27 6.30
CA CYS A 159 10.12 -0.27 6.52
C CYS A 159 10.58 0.09 7.93
N ASN A 160 11.24 -0.86 8.61
CA ASN A 160 11.67 -0.76 9.99
C ASN A 160 13.19 -0.92 10.01
N ASP A 161 13.87 0.16 10.34
CA ASP A 161 15.32 0.22 10.45
C ASP A 161 15.80 -0.19 11.85
N HIS A 162 14.91 -0.49 12.78
CA HIS A 162 15.28 -0.92 14.13
C HIS A 162 15.69 -2.40 14.20
N ASP A 163 16.55 -2.74 15.16
CA ASP A 163 16.99 -4.12 15.45
C ASP A 163 15.90 -4.97 16.15
N GLY A 164 14.85 -4.32 16.66
CA GLY A 164 13.66 -4.95 17.24
C GLY A 164 12.42 -4.85 16.34
N PRO A 165 11.36 -5.61 16.63
CA PRO A 165 10.12 -5.57 15.86
C PRO A 165 9.41 -4.22 16.01
N LEU A 166 8.79 -3.76 14.93
CA LEU A 166 7.88 -2.62 14.93
C LEU A 166 6.46 -3.14 15.13
N THR A 167 5.77 -2.63 16.15
CA THR A 167 4.35 -2.88 16.39
C THR A 167 3.61 -1.56 16.38
N LEU A 168 2.61 -1.45 15.51
CA LEU A 168 1.69 -0.33 15.45
C LEU A 168 0.40 -0.71 16.14
N VAL A 169 -0.28 0.26 16.76
CA VAL A 169 -1.62 0.02 17.35
C VAL A 169 -2.67 -0.14 16.24
N ASP A 170 -2.50 0.58 15.15
CA ASP A 170 -3.33 0.59 13.95
C ASP A 170 -2.48 1.01 12.73
N TRP A 171 -3.07 0.96 11.53
CA TRP A 171 -2.37 1.32 10.28
C TRP A 171 -2.41 2.83 9.96
N HIS A 172 -2.98 3.66 10.85
CA HIS A 172 -3.18 5.08 10.60
C HIS A 172 -1.87 5.86 10.40
N PRO A 173 -0.79 5.62 11.19
CA PRO A 173 0.49 6.29 10.96
C PRO A 173 1.09 6.01 9.59
N VAL A 174 0.90 4.80 9.04
CA VAL A 174 1.38 4.45 7.69
C VAL A 174 0.57 5.18 6.63
N ALA A 175 -0.75 5.22 6.79
CA ALA A 175 -1.65 5.92 5.89
C ALA A 175 -1.36 7.42 5.85
N GLU A 176 -1.16 8.06 7.01
CA GLU A 176 -0.80 9.47 7.11
C GLU A 176 0.59 9.76 6.54
N GLY A 177 1.55 8.84 6.62
CA GLY A 177 2.87 9.03 6.00
C GLY A 177 2.82 9.01 4.48
N ALA A 178 2.00 8.12 3.91
CA ALA A 178 1.74 8.11 2.47
C ALA A 178 0.96 9.36 2.03
N ASP A 179 -0.05 9.77 2.80
CA ASP A 179 -0.85 10.99 2.56
C ASP A 179 0.03 12.25 2.63
N PHE A 180 0.95 12.30 3.60
CA PHE A 180 1.95 13.36 3.72
C PHE A 180 2.79 13.46 2.44
N LEU A 181 3.44 12.37 2.01
CA LEU A 181 4.25 12.35 0.79
C LEU A 181 3.48 12.81 -0.45
N CYS A 182 2.24 12.34 -0.60
CA CYS A 182 1.44 12.57 -1.78
C CYS A 182 0.67 13.90 -1.76
N ASN A 183 0.69 14.65 -0.65
CA ASN A 183 0.18 16.02 -0.56
C ASN A 183 1.28 17.10 -0.59
N LEU A 184 2.56 16.72 -0.58
CA LEU A 184 3.68 17.64 -0.79
C LEU A 184 3.69 18.10 -2.26
N THR A 185 2.85 19.09 -2.54
CA THR A 185 2.79 19.79 -3.82
C THR A 185 4.16 20.35 -4.17
N PHE A 186 4.65 20.04 -5.38
CA PHE A 186 5.96 20.43 -5.96
C PHE A 186 7.20 19.63 -5.55
N ASP A 187 7.21 18.93 -4.41
CA ASP A 187 8.40 18.16 -3.98
C ASP A 187 8.30 16.68 -4.38
N CYS A 188 7.28 15.99 -3.86
CA CYS A 188 7.08 14.54 -4.02
C CYS A 188 5.98 14.19 -5.02
N THR A 189 5.30 15.21 -5.54
CA THR A 189 4.24 15.07 -6.53
C THR A 189 4.68 15.72 -7.83
N THR A 190 4.57 14.98 -8.93
CA THR A 190 4.63 15.62 -10.25
C THR A 190 3.21 15.98 -10.63
N TYR A 191 2.89 17.26 -10.49
CA TYR A 191 1.64 17.84 -10.98
C TYR A 191 1.93 18.59 -12.29
N PRO A 192 2.09 17.92 -13.45
CA PRO A 192 2.00 18.67 -14.70
C PRO A 192 0.57 19.18 -14.84
N ARG A 193 0.42 20.48 -15.14
CA ARG A 193 -0.86 21.20 -15.22
C ARG A 193 -1.92 20.58 -16.16
N ASN A 194 -1.60 19.53 -16.90
CA ASN A 194 -2.41 18.99 -18.01
C ASN A 194 -2.43 17.44 -18.10
N LEU A 195 -2.12 16.67 -17.05
CA LEU A 195 -2.34 15.19 -17.07
C LEU A 195 -3.59 14.81 -16.29
N GLU A 196 -4.35 13.86 -16.83
CA GLU A 196 -5.54 13.27 -16.21
C GLU A 196 -5.20 12.42 -14.98
N ASP A 197 -3.93 11.99 -14.83
CA ASP A 197 -3.44 11.16 -13.72
C ASP A 197 -2.26 11.81 -12.97
N PRO A 198 -2.45 12.33 -11.75
CA PRO A 198 -1.36 12.81 -10.91
C PRO A 198 -0.52 11.65 -10.34
N PHE A 199 0.76 11.91 -10.08
CA PHE A 199 1.69 10.90 -9.53
C PHE A 199 2.41 11.39 -8.28
N CYS A 200 2.74 10.47 -7.37
CA CYS A 200 3.63 10.71 -6.23
C CYS A 200 4.70 9.62 -6.08
N LYS A 201 5.83 9.99 -5.47
CA LYS A 201 6.83 9.04 -4.96
C LYS A 201 7.65 9.68 -3.85
N GLY A 202 8.13 8.86 -2.93
CA GLY A 202 9.02 9.33 -1.87
C GLY A 202 9.07 8.41 -0.66
N GLN A 203 9.82 8.85 0.34
CA GLN A 203 10.00 8.19 1.63
C GLN A 203 9.87 9.23 2.73
N ALA A 204 9.10 8.94 3.76
CA ALA A 204 8.95 9.78 4.94
C ALA A 204 9.35 8.99 6.19
N PHE A 205 10.17 9.58 7.05
CA PHE A 205 10.67 8.94 8.27
C PHE A 205 9.87 9.39 9.51
N HIS A 206 9.46 8.45 10.35
CA HIS A 206 8.41 8.70 11.35
C HIS A 206 8.77 9.70 12.46
N PHE A 207 10.03 9.86 12.83
CA PHE A 207 10.38 10.82 13.89
C PHE A 207 10.47 12.24 13.32
N CYS A 208 9.66 13.11 13.91
CA CYS A 208 9.50 14.50 13.49
C CYS A 208 9.80 15.47 14.63
N ASP A 209 10.69 15.13 15.56
CA ASP A 209 11.09 16.01 16.65
C ASP A 209 12.54 16.48 16.44
N ASP A 210 12.71 17.82 16.43
CA ASP A 210 13.97 18.59 16.46
C ASP A 210 14.86 18.61 15.19
N ALA A 211 14.27 18.68 14.00
CA ALA A 211 14.99 19.18 12.82
C ALA A 211 15.06 20.72 12.85
N ASP A 212 16.20 21.25 13.29
CA ASP A 212 16.59 22.65 13.11
C ASP A 212 16.65 23.02 11.61
N GLY A 213 15.52 23.45 11.06
CA GLY A 213 15.46 24.33 9.89
C GLY A 213 15.81 23.73 8.52
N PRO A 214 15.68 24.54 7.45
CA PRO A 214 15.39 24.07 6.10
C PRO A 214 16.63 23.69 5.28
N ASN A 215 17.78 23.39 5.89
CA ASN A 215 18.97 23.05 5.12
C ASN A 215 19.95 22.14 5.87
N ARG A 216 20.00 20.88 5.40
CA ARG A 216 21.12 19.92 5.50
C ARG A 216 21.50 19.49 6.91
N ILE A 217 21.10 18.28 7.30
CA ILE A 217 21.86 17.26 8.05
C ILE A 217 21.07 15.93 7.93
N PRO A 218 21.74 14.76 7.88
CA PRO A 218 21.15 13.50 7.43
C PRO A 218 20.14 13.01 8.45
N CYS A 219 18.98 12.53 7.99
CA CYS A 219 17.95 11.88 8.82
C CYS A 219 18.65 10.81 9.68
N PRO A 220 18.87 11.04 10.98
CA PRO A 220 19.62 10.10 11.80
C PRO A 220 18.77 8.85 11.99
N HIS A 221 19.25 7.70 11.50
CA HIS A 221 18.72 6.34 11.69
C HIS A 221 17.37 6.26 12.42
N GLU A 222 16.31 6.61 11.69
CA GLU A 222 14.96 6.69 12.25
C GLU A 222 14.41 5.28 12.43
N PRO A 223 13.54 5.01 13.41
CA PRO A 223 13.17 3.65 13.75
C PRO A 223 12.42 2.96 12.61
N TRP A 224 11.64 3.71 11.83
CA TRP A 224 10.90 3.21 10.68
C TRP A 224 10.38 4.35 9.79
N ASP A 225 9.97 3.99 8.58
CA ASP A 225 9.60 4.92 7.52
C ASP A 225 8.47 4.36 6.63
N VAL A 226 7.85 5.26 5.88
CA VAL A 226 6.83 4.96 4.87
C VAL A 226 7.41 5.29 3.50
N ILE A 227 7.28 4.36 2.55
CA ILE A 227 7.73 4.53 1.17
C ILE A 227 6.53 4.43 0.23
N VAL A 228 6.43 5.40 -0.69
CA VAL A 228 5.48 5.40 -1.81
C VAL A 228 6.25 5.41 -3.12
N ARG A 229 5.95 4.47 -4.00
CA ARG A 229 6.56 4.40 -5.34
C ARG A 229 5.77 3.48 -6.27
N GLY A 230 6.07 3.58 -7.56
CA GLY A 230 5.59 2.62 -8.55
C GLY A 230 6.35 1.29 -8.51
N LEU A 231 5.70 0.23 -9.01
CA LEU A 231 6.21 -1.15 -9.04
C LEU A 231 7.07 -1.44 -10.27
N LYS A 232 6.83 -0.76 -11.39
CA LYS A 232 7.56 -0.89 -12.66
C LYS A 232 8.07 0.46 -13.17
N GLN A 233 9.23 0.44 -13.82
CA GLN A 233 9.88 1.64 -14.38
C GLN A 233 9.23 2.20 -15.66
N ASP A 234 8.48 1.39 -16.40
CA ASP A 234 8.06 1.68 -17.78
C ASP A 234 6.62 2.20 -17.91
N GLY A 235 5.89 2.38 -16.80
CA GLY A 235 4.53 2.94 -16.83
C GLY A 235 3.55 2.10 -17.67
N THR A 236 3.89 0.86 -18.02
CA THR A 236 3.00 -0.03 -18.75
C THR A 236 1.92 -0.52 -17.79
N GLU A 237 0.73 0.03 -17.97
CA GLU A 237 -0.51 -0.50 -17.45
C GLU A 237 -0.73 -1.88 -18.08
N ASP A 238 -0.32 -2.94 -17.39
CA ASP A 238 -0.93 -4.22 -17.67
C ASP A 238 -2.40 -4.04 -17.26
N GLY A 239 -3.32 -4.19 -18.21
CA GLY A 239 -4.77 -3.96 -18.04
C GLY A 239 -5.48 -4.88 -17.04
N GLY A 240 -4.80 -5.33 -15.97
CA GLY A 240 -5.37 -5.87 -14.76
C GLY A 240 -4.91 -5.02 -13.58
N GLY A 241 -5.84 -4.29 -12.96
CA GLY A 241 -5.62 -3.41 -11.80
C GLY A 241 -5.22 -4.13 -10.50
N HIS A 242 -4.36 -5.15 -10.58
CA HIS A 242 -3.80 -5.86 -9.45
C HIS A 242 -2.27 -5.81 -9.53
N CYS A 243 -1.65 -5.60 -8.37
CA CYS A 243 -0.22 -5.77 -8.21
C CYS A 243 0.20 -7.24 -8.32
#